data_AF-A0A4P7NNN8-F1
#
_entry.id   AF-A0A4P7NNN8-F1
#
_cell.length_a   1.000
_cell.length_b   1.000
_cell.length_c   1.000
_cell.angle_alpha   90.00
_cell.angle_beta   90.00
_cell.angle_gamma   90.00
#
_symmetry.space_group_name_H-M   'P 1'
#
loop_
_entity.id
_entity.type
_entity.pdbx_description
1 polymer ?
#
loop_
_entity_poly.entity_id
_entity_poly.type
_entity_poly.pdbx_seq_one_letter_code
_entity_poly.pdbx_strand_id
1 'polypeptide(L)'
;MHKSVFITAALALVYASTASARICKVGIYRAAKDNNWRLRAARKIRISMDNTPMQFQWDYKDGASKEATYKVELHYEGCEAKVVGDQKLPAYLTIKGEISEDLSVTGHPEFDE
;
A
#
# COMPACT_ATOMS: atom_id res chain seq x y z
N MET A 1 34.95 -23.25 -47.99
CA MET A 1 34.41 -21.87 -47.97
C MET A 1 33.31 -21.80 -46.93
N HIS A 2 33.44 -20.88 -45.97
CA HIS A 2 32.50 -20.66 -44.86
C HIS A 2 31.10 -20.27 -45.34
N LYS A 3 30.08 -20.66 -44.58
CA LYS A 3 29.16 -19.73 -43.92
C LYS A 3 28.31 -20.46 -42.89
N SER A 4 28.74 -20.37 -41.63
CA SER A 4 27.83 -20.46 -40.49
C SER A 4 26.80 -19.36 -40.61
N VAL A 5 25.54 -19.68 -40.33
CA VAL A 5 24.56 -18.69 -39.90
C VAL A 5 23.99 -19.21 -38.58
N PHE A 6 24.60 -18.76 -37.49
CA PHE A 6 23.90 -18.61 -36.23
C PHE A 6 22.91 -17.47 -36.40
N ILE A 7 21.62 -17.69 -36.15
CA ILE A 7 20.76 -16.63 -35.63
C ILE A 7 20.04 -17.17 -34.39
N THR A 8 20.49 -16.60 -33.30
CA THR A 8 20.03 -16.62 -31.93
C THR A 8 18.62 -16.05 -31.77
N ALA A 9 17.94 -16.53 -30.73
CA ALA A 9 16.92 -15.82 -29.95
C ALA A 9 15.61 -15.44 -30.67
N ALA A 10 14.65 -16.35 -30.65
CA ALA A 10 13.26 -15.95 -30.42
C ALA A 10 13.09 -15.72 -28.92
N LEU A 11 13.33 -14.48 -28.53
CA LEU A 11 13.03 -13.84 -27.26
C LEU A 11 11.50 -13.92 -26.99
N ALA A 12 10.98 -15.11 -26.72
CA ALA A 12 9.58 -15.30 -26.36
C ALA A 12 9.50 -15.61 -24.87
N LEU A 13 8.60 -14.92 -24.17
CA LEU A 13 8.22 -15.07 -22.75
C LEU A 13 8.86 -14.09 -21.74
N VAL A 14 9.08 -12.83 -22.12
CA VAL A 14 9.03 -11.72 -21.13
C VAL A 14 7.82 -10.83 -21.41
N TYR A 15 6.66 -11.45 -21.54
CA TYR A 15 5.39 -10.82 -21.16
C TYR A 15 4.87 -11.50 -19.90
N ALA A 16 5.75 -11.70 -18.93
CA ALA A 16 5.35 -11.99 -17.56
C ALA A 16 4.79 -10.69 -16.99
N SER A 17 3.47 -10.54 -17.09
CA SER A 17 2.64 -9.69 -16.24
C SER A 17 3.24 -8.34 -15.88
N THR A 18 2.92 -7.30 -16.66
CA THR A 18 2.68 -6.01 -16.04
C THR A 18 1.45 -6.17 -15.15
N ALA A 19 1.61 -6.84 -14.00
CA ALA A 19 0.65 -6.79 -12.92
C ALA A 19 0.42 -5.30 -12.68
N SER A 20 -0.82 -4.86 -12.84
CA SER A 20 -1.21 -3.47 -12.81
C SER A 20 -1.06 -2.94 -11.39
N ALA A 21 0.18 -2.69 -10.99
CA ALA A 21 0.52 -2.18 -9.68
C ALA A 21 -0.14 -0.81 -9.52
N ARG A 22 -0.88 -0.65 -8.42
CA ARG A 22 -1.61 0.56 -8.07
C ARG A 22 -0.95 1.19 -6.86
N ILE A 23 -0.99 2.51 -6.79
CA ILE A 23 -0.52 3.22 -5.60
C ILE A 23 -1.76 3.61 -4.80
N CYS A 24 -1.85 3.07 -3.60
CA CYS A 24 -2.87 3.38 -2.62
C CYS A 24 -2.31 4.36 -1.60
N LYS A 25 -3.05 5.42 -1.31
CA LYS A 25 -2.78 6.31 -0.18
C LYS A 25 -3.66 5.87 0.98
N VAL A 26 -3.02 5.40 2.05
CA VAL A 26 -3.69 5.04 3.29
C VAL A 26 -3.47 6.14 4.31
N GLY A 27 -4.54 6.66 4.90
CA GLY A 27 -4.51 7.77 5.85
C GLY A 27 -5.17 7.42 7.18
N ILE A 28 -4.57 7.91 8.27
CA ILE A 28 -5.21 7.97 9.59
C ILE A 28 -5.75 9.39 9.77
N TYR A 29 -7.04 9.48 10.09
CA TYR A 29 -7.77 10.73 10.24
C TYR A 29 -8.29 10.86 11.67
N ARG A 30 -8.37 12.09 12.17
CA ARG A 30 -8.93 12.43 13.48
C ARG A 30 -10.25 13.16 13.32
N ALA A 31 -11.25 12.79 14.10
CA ALA A 31 -12.50 13.53 14.20
C ALA A 31 -12.21 14.95 14.72
N ALA A 32 -12.66 15.96 13.98
CA ALA A 32 -12.60 17.36 14.39
C ALA A 32 -13.95 17.79 14.98
N LYS A 33 -13.95 18.94 15.68
CA LYS A 33 -15.12 19.47 16.40
C LYS A 33 -16.31 19.81 15.50
N ASP A 34 -16.06 19.94 14.21
CA ASP A 34 -17.01 20.28 13.14
C ASP A 34 -17.53 19.03 12.40
N ASN A 35 -17.43 17.84 13.00
CA ASN A 35 -17.76 16.54 12.39
C ASN A 35 -16.97 16.21 11.12
N ASN A 36 -15.92 16.98 10.80
CA ASN A 36 -15.02 16.70 9.70
C ASN A 36 -13.88 15.77 10.15
N TRP A 37 -13.32 15.01 9.21
CA TRP A 37 -12.17 14.15 9.42
C TRP A 37 -10.89 14.85 8.95
N ARG A 38 -9.93 15.09 9.84
CA ARG A 38 -8.65 15.73 9.51
C ARG A 38 -7.53 14.70 9.40
N LEU A 39 -6.82 14.69 8.28
CA LEU A 39 -5.67 13.80 8.07
C LEU A 39 -4.57 14.08 9.12
N ARG A 40 -4.04 13.01 9.72
CA ARG A 40 -2.97 13.08 10.73
C ARG A 40 -1.68 12.42 10.26
N ALA A 41 -1.81 11.31 9.55
CA ALA A 41 -0.68 10.59 8.95
C ALA A 41 -1.16 9.92 7.67
N ALA A 42 -0.27 9.80 6.69
CA ALA A 42 -0.53 9.08 5.45
C ALA A 42 0.69 8.25 5.05
N ARG A 43 0.45 7.10 4.44
CA ARG A 43 1.44 6.28 3.75
C ARG A 43 0.94 6.02 2.34
N LYS A 44 1.83 6.13 1.37
CA LYS A 44 1.57 5.65 0.01
C LYS A 44 2.22 4.29 -0.16
N ILE A 45 1.44 3.34 -0.65
CA ILE A 45 1.81 1.93 -0.73
C ILE A 45 1.53 1.48 -2.15
N ARG A 46 2.54 0.87 -2.77
CA ARG A 46 2.38 0.21 -4.05
C ARG A 46 1.86 -1.20 -3.79
N ILE A 47 0.69 -1.53 -4.31
CA ILE A 47 0.08 -2.86 -4.21
C ILE A 47 -0.08 -3.44 -5.61
N SER A 48 0.30 -4.70 -5.78
CA SER A 48 0.09 -5.44 -7.03
C SER A 48 -1.29 -6.10 -7.02
N MET A 49 -1.84 -6.35 -8.20
CA MET A 49 -3.09 -7.08 -8.34
C MET A 49 -2.88 -8.53 -7.92
N ASP A 50 -3.18 -8.80 -6.64
CA ASP A 50 -3.33 -10.13 -6.05
C ASP A 50 -4.72 -10.17 -5.40
N ASN A 51 -5.37 -11.33 -5.47
CA ASN A 51 -6.67 -11.55 -4.81
C ASN A 51 -6.54 -11.56 -3.28
N THR A 52 -5.31 -11.54 -2.75
CA THR A 52 -5.03 -11.49 -1.32
C THR A 52 -4.86 -10.04 -0.85
N PRO A 53 -5.61 -9.58 0.17
CA PRO A 53 -5.39 -8.27 0.78
C PRO A 53 -3.97 -8.16 1.36
N MET A 54 -3.28 -7.06 1.04
CA MET A 54 -1.94 -6.80 1.58
C MET A 54 -2.05 -6.43 3.05
N GLN A 55 -1.24 -7.06 3.91
CA GLN A 55 -1.17 -6.71 5.33
C GLN A 55 0.18 -6.09 5.66
N PHE A 56 0.18 -4.99 6.42
CA PHE A 56 1.42 -4.34 6.88
C PHE A 56 1.25 -3.76 8.29
N GLN A 57 2.38 -3.54 8.97
CA GLN A 57 2.42 -2.88 10.27
C GLN A 57 2.63 -1.37 10.10
N TRP A 58 1.92 -0.59 10.91
CA TRP A 58 2.04 0.86 10.93
C TRP A 58 2.17 1.39 12.35
N ASP A 59 3.39 1.82 12.69
CA ASP A 59 3.67 2.60 13.88
C ASP A 59 3.13 4.01 13.72
N TYR A 60 2.11 4.33 14.51
CA TYR A 60 1.47 5.63 14.50
C TYR A 60 1.66 6.30 15.86
N LYS A 61 2.20 7.52 15.81
CA LYS A 61 2.36 8.39 16.97
C LYS A 61 1.28 9.46 16.96
N ASP A 62 0.32 9.36 17.88
CA ASP A 62 -0.59 10.48 18.13
C ASP A 62 0.20 11.54 18.90
N GLY A 63 0.11 12.80 18.50
CA GLY A 63 1.00 13.89 18.94
C GLY A 63 1.11 14.12 20.47
N ALA A 64 0.33 13.39 21.27
CA ALA A 64 0.40 13.30 22.73
C ALA A 64 1.30 12.14 23.25
N SER A 65 2.27 11.66 22.46
CA SER A 65 3.33 10.72 22.87
C SER A 65 2.95 9.24 22.98
N LYS A 66 1.72 8.84 22.70
CA LYS A 66 1.37 7.40 22.59
C LYS A 66 1.69 6.91 21.19
N GLU A 67 2.73 6.08 21.09
CA GLU A 67 3.03 5.28 19.92
C GLU A 67 2.25 3.96 20.01
N ALA A 68 1.61 3.57 18.93
CA ALA A 68 0.92 2.30 18.81
C ALA A 68 1.15 1.73 17.42
N THR A 69 1.45 0.44 17.36
CA THR A 69 1.61 -0.33 16.12
C THR A 69 0.27 -0.95 15.74
N TYR A 70 -0.23 -0.61 14.55
CA TYR A 70 -1.47 -1.17 14.01
C TYR A 70 -1.16 -2.14 12.88
N LYS A 71 -1.88 -3.27 12.85
CA LYS A 71 -1.90 -4.15 11.67
C LYS A 71 -2.98 -3.65 10.73
N VAL A 72 -2.59 -3.28 9.51
CA VAL A 72 -3.49 -2.73 8.50
C VAL A 72 -3.63 -3.73 7.37
N GLU A 73 -4.87 -3.97 6.95
CA GLU A 73 -5.20 -4.70 5.74
C GLU A 73 -5.64 -3.73 4.66
N LEU A 74 -5.04 -3.85 3.47
CA LEU A 74 -5.27 -3.01 2.29
C LEU A 74 -5.74 -3.89 1.12
N HIS A 75 -6.90 -3.54 0.56
CA HIS A 75 -7.50 -4.22 -0.58
C HIS A 75 -7.08 -3.55 -1.88
N TYR A 76 -6.74 -4.33 -2.90
CA TYR A 76 -6.35 -3.80 -4.22
C TYR A 76 -7.52 -3.04 -4.88
N GLU A 77 -8.73 -3.60 -4.81
CA GLU A 77 -9.94 -2.97 -5.31
C GLU A 77 -10.31 -1.78 -4.41
N GLY A 78 -10.50 -0.61 -4.99
CA GLY A 78 -10.83 0.63 -4.26
C GLY A 78 -9.73 1.17 -3.33
N CYS A 79 -8.61 0.46 -3.11
CA CYS A 79 -7.61 0.79 -2.10
C CYS A 79 -8.18 0.84 -0.68
N GLU A 80 -9.23 0.06 -0.37
CA GLU A 80 -9.87 0.09 0.94
C GLU A 80 -8.91 -0.39 2.03
N ALA A 81 -8.83 0.35 3.14
CA ALA A 81 -7.94 0.04 4.25
C ALA A 81 -8.71 -0.11 5.57
N LYS A 82 -8.33 -1.09 6.36
CA LYS A 82 -8.90 -1.33 7.70
C LYS A 82 -7.83 -1.80 8.68
N VAL A 83 -8.03 -1.49 9.96
CA VAL A 83 -7.19 -2.05 11.03
C VAL A 83 -7.74 -3.42 11.41
N VAL A 84 -6.87 -4.42 11.43
CA VAL A 84 -7.20 -5.82 11.74
C VAL A 84 -6.45 -6.27 13.00
N GLY A 85 -6.91 -7.37 13.61
CA GLY A 85 -6.36 -7.90 14.86
C GLY A 85 -6.94 -7.23 16.12
N ASP A 86 -6.25 -7.43 17.24
CA ASP A 86 -6.72 -7.06 18.57
C ASP A 86 -6.58 -5.57 18.86
N GLN A 87 -5.52 -4.94 18.34
CA GLN A 87 -5.30 -3.51 18.51
C GLN A 87 -6.32 -2.72 17.70
N LYS A 88 -7.17 -1.93 18.38
CA LYS A 88 -8.16 -1.06 17.74
C LYS A 88 -7.70 0.38 17.71
N LEU A 89 -8.07 1.11 16.65
CA LEU A 89 -7.95 2.56 16.65
C LEU A 89 -8.87 3.15 17.74
N PRO A 90 -8.40 4.15 18.50
CA PRO A 90 -9.26 4.95 19.37
C PRO A 90 -10.45 5.51 18.59
N ALA A 91 -11.62 5.63 19.22
CA ALA A 91 -12.87 6.05 18.57
C ALA A 91 -12.80 7.43 17.87
N TYR A 92 -11.86 8.28 18.29
CA TYR A 92 -11.62 9.59 17.68
C TYR A 92 -10.73 9.53 16.42
N LEU A 93 -10.25 8.34 16.03
CA LEU A 93 -9.46 8.08 14.83
C LEU A 93 -10.19 7.12 13.89
N THR A 94 -9.95 7.27 12.59
CA THR A 94 -10.34 6.30 11.56
C THR A 94 -9.21 6.12 10.57
N ILE A 95 -9.14 4.95 9.94
CA ILE A 95 -8.30 4.69 8.78
C ILE A 95 -9.16 4.75 7.52
N LYS A 96 -8.59 5.26 6.42
CA LYS A 96 -9.20 5.20 5.09
C LYS A 96 -8.08 4.97 4.08
N GLY A 97 -8.40 4.28 2.99
CA GLY A 97 -7.50 4.16 1.85
C GLY A 97 -8.19 4.63 0.58
N GLU A 98 -7.42 5.19 -0.33
CA GLU A 98 -7.88 5.73 -1.61
C GLU A 98 -6.82 5.47 -2.69
N ILE A 99 -7.26 5.36 -3.94
CA ILE A 99 -6.35 5.29 -5.07
C ILE A 99 -5.62 6.64 -5.18
N SER A 100 -4.30 6.61 -5.24
CA SER A 100 -3.49 7.82 -5.43
C SER A 100 -3.20 8.04 -6.91
N GLU A 101 -3.53 9.22 -7.42
CA GLU A 101 -3.13 9.68 -8.75
C GLU A 101 -1.65 10.08 -8.82
N ASP A 102 -1.03 10.32 -7.65
CA ASP A 102 0.37 10.67 -7.52
C ASP A 102 1.22 9.41 -7.33
N LEU A 103 2.04 9.11 -8.34
CA LEU A 103 2.84 7.89 -8.46
C LEU A 103 4.09 7.84 -7.57
N SER A 104 4.35 8.86 -6.76
CA SER A 104 5.42 8.83 -5.76
C SER A 104 5.07 7.91 -4.58
N VAL A 105 6.00 7.08 -4.13
CA VAL A 105 5.81 6.19 -2.96
C VAL A 105 6.57 6.78 -1.76
N THR A 106 5.92 6.88 -0.60
CA THR A 106 6.51 7.45 0.63
C THR A 106 6.73 6.43 1.74
N GLY A 107 6.46 5.15 1.49
CA GLY A 107 6.81 4.05 2.38
C GLY A 107 7.22 2.84 1.57
N HIS A 108 8.47 2.40 1.73
CA HIS A 108 8.87 1.07 1.29
C HIS A 108 8.15 0.06 2.18
N PRO A 109 7.36 -0.89 1.64
CA PRO A 109 7.16 -2.13 2.35
C PRO A 109 8.50 -2.87 2.30
N GLU A 110 9.22 -2.90 3.42
CA GLU A 110 10.30 -3.88 3.59
C GLU A 110 9.63 -5.26 3.60
N PHE A 111 9.70 -5.94 2.47
CA PHE A 111 9.53 -7.38 2.42
C PHE A 111 10.93 -7.94 2.64
N ASP A 112 11.21 -8.42 3.85
CA ASP A 112 12.31 -9.35 4.07
C ASP A 112 11.95 -10.67 3.37
N GLU A 113 12.76 -11.07 2.38
CA GLU A 113 12.78 -12.41 1.77
C GLU A 113 13.24 -13.48 2.77
#